data_AF-A0A7X4ALE6-F1
#
_entry.id   AF-A0A7X4ALE6-F1
#
_cell.length_a   1.000
_cell.length_b   1.000
_cell.length_c   1.000
_cell.angle_alpha   90.00
_cell.angle_beta   90.00
_cell.angle_gamma   90.00
#
_symmetry.space_group_name_H-M   'P 1'
#
loop_
_entity.id
_entity.type
_entity.pdbx_description
1 polymer ?
#
loop_
_entity_poly.entity_id
_entity_poly.type
_entity_poly.pdbx_seq_one_letter_code
_entity_poly.pdbx_strand_id
1 'polypeptide(L)'
;MRLVAILWVGLVFGTSACDRDPVDGVAARVNGYRITRAELEKYYQSQVGDSPSAGTADQERMLRLNLLGELIDRQIMLDRAEKLGLMAVDAEVENSYQEYRSRFNEDAEFDRYLEDRAITVEELKSEIRRNLTIEKLLNHQITSRIQVDETEMRTYYEGNIGSFNVPEQQVHMAWILVTARSETPVPNLHNDDAVDEEAAKKKIEMIEARLRDGEEFATLAQNYSEDPVSTASGGDLGFIPQSSLEQVDLSLRQVVASLTPGEVSPIVKTGDEYRIVKLISVEQAGQRDYSDPRVQQTIRETIRSRKDQLLRAAYLEIARNEAEIENYLAREVVDDFGVLD
;
A
#
# COMPACT_ATOMS: atom_id res chain seq x y z
N MET A 1 -15.05 55.05 77.38
CA MET A 1 -14.12 55.94 76.66
C MET A 1 -13.15 55.06 75.88
N ARG A 2 -13.18 55.15 74.53
CA ARG A 2 -12.18 54.58 73.57
C ARG A 2 -12.15 53.04 73.46
N LEU A 3 -12.05 52.38 72.30
CA LEU A 3 -11.75 52.75 70.91
C LEU A 3 -12.28 51.64 69.99
N VAL A 4 -12.77 52.03 68.81
CA VAL A 4 -13.12 51.15 67.68
C VAL A 4 -11.82 50.67 67.01
N ALA A 5 -11.75 49.40 66.62
CA ALA A 5 -10.81 48.91 65.61
C ALA A 5 -11.48 47.81 64.78
N ILE A 6 -11.81 48.16 63.55
CA ILE A 6 -12.25 47.27 62.47
C ILE A 6 -11.02 46.50 62.00
N LEU A 7 -11.09 45.17 61.92
CA LEU A 7 -10.08 44.39 61.20
C LEU A 7 -10.76 43.43 60.22
N TRP A 8 -10.27 43.50 58.99
CA TRP A 8 -10.78 42.92 57.76
C TRP A 8 -10.72 41.38 57.73
N VAL A 9 -11.77 40.79 57.17
CA VAL A 9 -11.80 39.39 56.71
C VAL A 9 -11.00 39.29 55.41
N GLY A 10 -9.82 38.67 55.47
CA GLY A 10 -9.05 38.26 54.31
C GLY A 10 -9.29 36.77 54.02
N LEU A 11 -10.20 36.49 53.10
CA LEU A 11 -10.40 35.16 52.52
C LEU A 11 -9.20 34.87 51.60
N VAL A 12 -8.23 34.10 52.09
CA VAL A 12 -7.12 33.62 51.25
C VAL A 12 -7.67 32.49 50.37
N PHE A 13 -8.03 32.84 49.14
CA PHE A 13 -8.11 31.86 48.06
C PHE A 13 -6.69 31.34 47.84
N GLY A 14 -6.41 30.14 48.34
CA GLY A 14 -5.25 29.38 47.92
C GLY A 14 -5.39 29.13 46.42
N THR A 15 -4.63 29.86 45.62
CA THR A 15 -4.39 29.52 44.23
C THR A 15 -3.70 28.16 44.24
N SER A 16 -4.40 27.11 43.84
CA SER A 16 -3.75 25.91 43.33
C SER A 16 -2.99 26.33 42.07
N ALA A 17 -1.78 26.83 42.26
CA ALA A 17 -0.78 26.85 41.21
C ALA A 17 -0.54 25.38 40.89
N CYS A 18 -1.06 24.91 39.76
CA CYS A 18 -0.56 23.69 39.17
C CYS A 18 0.93 23.92 38.91
N ASP A 19 1.79 23.24 39.66
CA ASP A 19 3.18 23.01 39.27
C ASP A 19 3.13 22.40 37.86
N ARG A 20 3.40 23.22 36.86
CA ARG A 20 3.59 22.82 35.46
C ARG A 20 5.04 23.04 35.13
N ASP A 21 5.91 22.29 35.80
CA ASP A 21 7.28 22.15 35.32
C ASP A 21 7.23 21.47 33.93
N PRO A 22 7.89 22.02 32.90
CA PRO A 22 8.15 21.26 31.70
C PRO A 22 8.90 20.00 32.13
N VAL A 23 8.27 18.83 31.99
CA VAL A 23 8.92 17.57 32.34
C VAL A 23 10.07 17.39 31.35
N ASP A 24 11.29 17.61 31.84
CA ASP A 24 12.50 17.57 31.02
C ASP A 24 12.53 16.27 30.18
N GLY A 25 12.80 16.41 28.89
CA GLY A 25 12.80 15.30 27.93
C GLY A 25 11.44 14.78 27.44
N VAL A 26 10.29 15.34 27.84
CA VAL A 26 8.96 14.93 27.33
C VAL A 26 8.48 15.88 26.22
N ALA A 27 8.02 15.31 25.10
CA ALA A 27 7.47 16.05 23.96
C ALA A 27 5.95 16.19 24.05
N ALA A 28 5.26 15.12 24.44
CA ALA A 28 3.82 15.12 24.71
C ALA A 28 3.41 14.08 25.75
N ARG A 29 2.20 14.24 26.31
CA ARG A 29 1.53 13.22 27.14
C ARG A 29 0.16 12.90 26.58
N VAL A 30 -0.20 11.62 26.53
CA VAL A 30 -1.48 11.10 26.00
C VAL A 30 -2.05 10.12 27.00
N ASN A 31 -3.20 10.42 27.62
CA ASN A 31 -3.85 9.58 28.65
C ASN A 31 -2.88 9.11 29.75
N GLY A 32 -1.91 9.94 30.12
CA GLY A 32 -0.87 9.63 31.08
C GLY A 32 0.42 9.02 30.49
N TYR A 33 0.39 8.42 29.30
CA TYR A 33 1.56 7.94 28.57
C TYR A 33 2.45 9.09 28.12
N ARG A 34 3.77 8.98 28.26
CA ARG A 34 4.74 10.03 27.90
C ARG A 34 5.40 9.70 26.56
N ILE A 35 5.23 10.57 25.58
CA ILE A 35 6.01 10.57 24.33
C ILE A 35 7.24 11.45 24.56
N THR A 36 8.42 10.86 24.52
CA THR A 36 9.68 11.54 24.83
C THR A 36 10.24 12.28 23.62
N ARG A 37 11.09 13.29 23.89
CA ARG A 37 11.85 13.99 22.84
C ARG A 37 12.83 13.07 22.12
N ALA A 38 13.38 12.08 22.82
CA ALA A 38 14.28 11.09 22.24
C ALA A 38 13.55 10.18 21.23
N GLU A 39 12.34 9.73 21.55
CA GLU A 39 11.49 8.98 20.60
C GLU A 39 11.12 9.82 19.37
N LEU A 40 10.73 11.09 19.59
CA LEU A 40 10.42 12.01 18.50
C LEU A 40 11.63 12.24 17.59
N GLU A 41 12.81 12.47 18.16
CA GLU A 41 14.03 12.68 17.37
C GLU A 41 14.44 11.42 16.62
N LYS A 42 14.31 10.22 17.23
CA LYS A 42 14.54 8.95 16.54
C LYS A 42 13.59 8.80 15.35
N TYR A 43 12.31 9.09 15.52
CA TYR A 43 11.32 9.02 14.45
C TYR A 43 11.60 10.06 13.35
N TYR A 44 11.99 11.28 13.72
CA TYR A 44 12.45 12.31 12.78
C TYR A 44 13.62 11.83 11.93
N GLN A 45 14.70 11.33 12.54
CA GLN A 45 15.89 10.85 11.83
C GLN A 45 15.55 9.69 10.88
N SER A 46 14.63 8.79 11.27
CA SER A 46 14.19 7.70 10.39
C SER A 46 13.45 8.16 9.13
N GLN A 47 12.87 9.37 9.13
CA GLN A 47 12.13 9.92 7.99
C GLN A 47 13.02 10.77 7.08
N VAL A 48 13.97 11.53 7.65
CA VAL A 48 14.85 12.42 6.86
C VAL A 48 16.15 11.73 6.42
N GLY A 49 16.55 10.64 7.09
CA GLY A 49 17.85 9.98 6.89
C GLY A 49 19.03 10.91 7.18
N ASP A 50 20.20 10.59 6.62
CA ASP A 50 21.40 11.43 6.73
C ASP A 50 21.37 12.68 5.82
N SER A 51 20.30 12.87 5.04
CA SER A 51 20.19 14.07 4.22
C SER A 51 19.95 15.27 5.13
N PRO A 52 20.84 16.29 5.15
CA PRO A 52 20.56 17.50 5.89
C PRO A 52 19.24 18.04 5.34
N SER A 53 18.26 18.22 6.24
CA SER A 53 16.97 18.78 5.87
C SER A 53 17.27 20.03 5.04
N ALA A 54 16.84 20.06 3.78
CA ALA A 54 17.11 21.19 2.89
C ALA A 54 16.25 22.42 3.27
N GLY A 55 15.78 22.47 4.52
CA GLY A 55 14.79 23.39 5.01
C GLY A 55 15.33 24.40 6.02
N THR A 56 14.55 25.45 6.23
CA THR A 56 14.77 26.43 7.29
C THR A 56 14.49 25.82 8.67
N ALA A 57 14.99 26.46 9.73
CA ALA A 57 14.69 26.05 11.11
C ALA A 57 13.17 25.93 11.38
N ASP A 58 12.36 26.79 10.77
CA ASP A 58 10.89 26.73 10.89
C ASP A 58 10.31 25.50 10.18
N GLN A 59 10.85 25.10 9.02
CA GLN A 59 10.42 23.88 8.32
C GLN A 59 10.75 22.63 9.15
N GLU A 60 11.91 22.59 9.79
CA GLU A 60 12.27 21.51 10.69
C GLU A 60 11.36 21.45 11.93
N ARG A 61 11.06 22.60 12.54
CA ARG A 61 10.13 22.69 13.69
C ARG A 61 8.73 22.23 13.28
N MET A 62 8.24 22.64 12.11
CA MET A 62 6.94 22.20 11.58
C MET A 62 6.91 20.69 11.32
N LEU A 63 7.97 20.12 10.76
CA LEU A 63 8.08 18.68 10.56
C LEU A 63 8.04 17.93 11.89
N ARG A 64 8.81 18.37 12.90
CA ARG A 64 8.77 17.76 14.25
C ARG A 64 7.39 17.86 14.90
N LEU A 65 6.67 18.98 14.73
CA LEU A 65 5.29 19.11 15.21
C LEU A 65 4.34 18.12 14.53
N ASN A 66 4.44 17.96 13.20
CA ASN A 66 3.62 17.01 12.46
C ASN A 66 3.88 15.56 12.91
N LEU A 67 5.16 15.18 13.03
CA LEU A 67 5.57 13.85 13.50
C LEU A 67 5.12 13.58 14.94
N LEU A 68 5.20 14.58 15.83
CA LEU A 68 4.67 14.43 17.17
C LEU A 68 3.16 14.23 17.16
N GLY A 69 2.44 14.92 16.27
CA GLY A 69 1.01 14.68 16.02
C GLY A 69 0.72 13.23 15.63
N GLU A 70 1.51 12.65 14.72
CA GLU A 70 1.37 11.23 14.34
C GLU A 70 1.63 10.28 15.51
N LEU A 71 2.62 10.56 16.35
CA LEU A 71 2.91 9.75 17.53
C LEU A 71 1.79 9.83 18.57
N ILE A 72 1.20 11.01 18.76
CA ILE A 72 0.04 11.21 19.62
C ILE A 72 -1.14 10.38 19.09
N ASP A 73 -1.47 10.49 17.80
CA ASP A 73 -2.55 9.73 17.18
C ASP A 73 -2.35 8.23 17.31
N ARG A 74 -1.13 7.77 17.05
CA ARG A 74 -0.75 6.36 17.21
C ARG A 74 -1.01 5.90 18.64
N GLN A 75 -0.60 6.68 19.64
CA GLN A 75 -0.80 6.33 21.04
C GLN A 75 -2.30 6.27 21.40
N ILE A 76 -3.10 7.24 20.95
CA ILE A 76 -4.56 7.26 21.16
C ILE A 76 -5.20 5.98 20.62
N MET A 77 -4.77 5.55 19.43
CA MET A 77 -5.28 4.34 18.79
C MET A 77 -4.85 3.07 19.54
N LEU A 78 -3.62 3.03 20.05
CA LEU A 78 -3.15 1.92 20.89
C LEU A 78 -3.95 1.81 22.20
N ASP A 79 -4.17 2.92 22.90
CA ASP A 79 -4.95 2.95 24.14
C ASP A 79 -6.37 2.42 23.92
N ARG A 80 -6.98 2.77 22.78
CA ARG A 80 -8.31 2.26 22.40
C ARG A 80 -8.30 0.77 22.09
N ALA A 81 -7.27 0.29 21.38
CA ALA A 81 -7.12 -1.13 21.08
C ALA A 81 -6.93 -1.94 22.37
N GLU A 82 -6.13 -1.44 23.32
CA GLU A 82 -5.91 -2.06 24.62
C GLU A 82 -7.21 -2.16 25.43
N LYS A 83 -7.98 -1.06 25.52
CA LYS A 83 -9.29 -1.03 26.20
C LYS A 83 -10.28 -2.06 25.65
N LEU A 84 -10.16 -2.41 24.37
CA LEU A 84 -11.00 -3.40 23.69
C LEU A 84 -10.40 -4.82 23.67
N GLY A 85 -9.21 -5.02 24.25
CA GLY A 85 -8.53 -6.31 24.24
C GLY A 85 -8.04 -6.75 22.85
N LEU A 86 -7.74 -5.80 21.96
CA LEU A 86 -7.37 -6.03 20.56
C LEU A 86 -5.86 -5.99 20.31
N MET A 87 -5.05 -6.10 21.36
CA MET A 87 -3.58 -6.11 21.25
C MET A 87 -3.10 -7.29 20.38
N ALA A 88 -2.10 -7.02 19.53
CA ALA A 88 -1.43 -8.07 18.78
C ALA A 88 -0.65 -8.99 19.73
N VAL A 89 -0.84 -10.31 19.58
CA VAL A 89 -0.15 -11.34 20.38
C VAL A 89 1.19 -11.72 19.76
N ASP A 90 2.07 -12.33 20.55
CA ASP A 90 3.45 -12.61 20.14
C ASP A 90 3.54 -13.47 18.87
N ALA A 91 2.65 -14.44 18.73
CA ALA A 91 2.59 -15.30 17.54
C ALA A 91 2.25 -14.50 16.26
N GLU A 92 1.36 -13.52 16.34
CA GLU A 92 1.02 -12.65 15.19
C GLU A 92 2.21 -11.78 14.80
N VAL A 93 2.93 -11.25 15.79
CA VAL A 93 4.13 -10.42 15.58
C VAL A 93 5.25 -11.24 14.96
N GLU A 94 5.49 -12.46 15.44
CA GLU A 94 6.53 -13.33 14.89
C GLU A 94 6.23 -13.71 13.44
N ASN A 95 4.99 -14.10 13.13
CA ASN A 95 4.60 -14.41 11.76
C ASN A 95 4.80 -13.21 10.82
N SER A 96 4.32 -12.03 11.22
CA SER A 96 4.49 -10.81 10.41
C SER A 96 5.96 -10.40 10.28
N TYR A 97 6.78 -10.63 11.30
CA TYR A 97 8.23 -10.43 11.24
C TYR A 97 8.88 -11.38 10.22
N GLN A 98 8.52 -12.66 10.19
CA GLN A 98 9.05 -13.61 9.22
C GLN A 98 8.66 -13.25 7.78
N GLU A 99 7.40 -12.83 7.55
CA GLU A 99 6.94 -12.32 6.25
C GLU A 99 7.64 -11.03 5.84
N TYR A 100 7.95 -10.16 6.79
CA TYR A 100 8.73 -8.95 6.52
C TYR A 100 10.16 -9.31 6.13
N ARG A 101 10.77 -10.26 6.86
CA ARG A 101 12.13 -10.73 6.65
C ARG A 101 12.31 -11.49 5.33
N SER A 102 11.29 -12.20 4.86
CA SER A 102 11.32 -12.95 3.60
C SER A 102 11.32 -12.06 2.36
N ARG A 103 11.13 -10.74 2.51
CA ARG A 103 11.25 -9.76 1.41
C ARG A 103 12.70 -9.47 1.03
N PHE A 104 13.64 -9.84 1.88
CA PHE A 104 15.08 -9.66 1.69
C PHE A 104 15.67 -10.99 1.21
N ASN A 105 16.46 -10.94 0.14
CA ASN A 105 17.02 -12.15 -0.48
C ASN A 105 18.19 -12.71 0.35
N GLU A 106 18.93 -11.84 1.05
CA GLU A 106 20.11 -12.20 1.83
C GLU A 106 20.07 -11.58 3.23
N ASP A 107 20.63 -12.29 4.21
CA ASP A 107 20.77 -11.81 5.60
C ASP A 107 21.53 -10.47 5.66
N ALA A 108 22.59 -10.35 4.87
CA ALA A 108 23.38 -9.12 4.80
C ALA A 108 22.60 -7.91 4.25
N GLU A 109 21.55 -8.13 3.46
CA GLU A 109 20.66 -7.06 2.99
C GLU A 109 19.74 -6.58 4.11
N PHE A 110 19.20 -7.51 4.89
CA PHE A 110 18.37 -7.20 6.05
C PHE A 110 19.16 -6.52 7.17
N ASP A 111 20.39 -6.97 7.44
CA ASP A 111 21.26 -6.36 8.44
C ASP A 111 21.59 -4.91 8.07
N ARG A 112 21.94 -4.64 6.80
CA ARG A 112 22.14 -3.27 6.28
C ARG A 112 20.89 -2.42 6.44
N TYR A 113 19.70 -2.97 6.15
CA TYR A 113 18.44 -2.26 6.35
C TYR A 113 18.21 -1.81 7.80
N LEU A 114 18.58 -2.65 8.78
CA LEU A 114 18.47 -2.33 10.20
C LEU A 114 19.51 -1.27 10.61
N GLU A 115 20.75 -1.40 10.11
CA GLU A 115 21.85 -0.46 10.34
C GLU A 115 21.54 0.93 9.80
N ASP A 116 21.09 1.04 8.55
CA ASP A 116 20.74 2.31 7.89
C ASP A 116 19.64 3.09 8.64
N ARG A 117 18.80 2.37 9.41
CA ARG A 117 17.70 2.95 10.20
C ARG A 117 18.01 3.06 11.68
N ALA A 118 19.19 2.59 12.11
CA ALA A 118 19.61 2.51 13.50
C ALA A 118 18.54 1.84 14.40
N ILE A 119 17.96 0.72 13.95
CA ILE A 119 16.97 -0.05 14.71
C ILE A 119 17.42 -1.49 14.96
N THR A 120 16.98 -2.04 16.09
CA THR A 120 17.18 -3.46 16.39
C THR A 120 16.01 -4.31 15.89
N VAL A 121 16.20 -5.63 15.81
CA VAL A 121 15.12 -6.59 15.52
C VAL A 121 13.97 -6.44 16.53
N GLU A 122 14.28 -6.18 17.80
CA GLU A 122 13.29 -6.07 18.86
C GLU A 122 12.47 -4.79 18.75
N GLU A 123 13.10 -3.70 18.30
CA GLU A 123 12.41 -2.46 17.98
C GLU A 123 11.53 -2.63 16.72
N LEU A 124 12.02 -3.32 15.69
CA LEU A 124 11.21 -3.66 14.52
C LEU A 124 9.98 -4.49 14.92
N LYS A 125 10.14 -5.51 15.76
CA LYS A 125 9.03 -6.31 16.29
C LYS A 125 8.07 -5.48 17.14
N SER A 126 8.58 -4.50 17.90
CA SER A 126 7.74 -3.55 18.64
C SER A 126 6.87 -2.71 17.69
N GLU A 127 7.44 -2.20 16.60
CA GLU A 127 6.69 -1.43 15.59
C GLU A 127 5.67 -2.31 14.84
N ILE A 128 6.05 -3.53 14.47
CA ILE A 128 5.11 -4.52 13.89
C ILE A 128 3.93 -4.73 14.83
N ARG A 129 4.17 -4.93 16.13
CA ARG A 129 3.09 -5.10 17.11
C ARG A 129 2.15 -3.90 17.17
N ARG A 130 2.69 -2.69 17.19
CA ARG A 130 1.90 -1.44 17.20
C ARG A 130 1.03 -1.34 15.95
N ASN A 131 1.61 -1.58 14.78
CA ASN A 131 0.91 -1.54 13.50
C ASN A 131 -0.22 -2.57 13.42
N LEU A 132 0.07 -3.83 13.77
CA LEU A 132 -0.93 -4.90 13.81
C LEU A 132 -2.05 -4.60 14.80
N THR A 133 -1.72 -4.03 15.96
CA THR A 133 -2.73 -3.66 16.98
C THR A 133 -3.70 -2.60 16.44
N ILE A 134 -3.17 -1.56 15.77
CA ILE A 134 -3.99 -0.50 15.15
C ILE A 134 -4.80 -1.06 13.98
N GLU A 135 -4.22 -1.93 13.17
CA GLU A 135 -4.92 -2.61 12.07
C GLU A 135 -6.09 -3.45 12.60
N LYS A 136 -5.88 -4.24 13.66
CA LYS A 136 -6.93 -5.02 14.32
C LYS A 136 -8.05 -4.12 14.83
N LEU A 137 -7.71 -3.01 15.49
CA LEU A 137 -8.68 -2.02 15.95
C LEU A 137 -9.52 -1.48 14.79
N LEU A 138 -8.87 -1.00 13.73
CA LEU A 138 -9.55 -0.38 12.58
C LEU A 138 -10.38 -1.40 11.81
N ASN A 139 -9.90 -2.63 11.65
CA ASN A 139 -10.70 -3.69 11.02
C ASN A 139 -11.94 -4.02 11.86
N HIS A 140 -11.80 -4.14 13.18
CA HIS A 140 -12.90 -4.46 14.09
C HIS A 140 -13.96 -3.34 14.16
N GLN A 141 -13.52 -2.09 14.21
CA GLN A 141 -14.41 -0.94 14.37
C GLN A 141 -14.98 -0.43 13.04
N ILE A 142 -14.25 -0.60 11.93
CA ILE A 142 -14.56 0.06 10.67
C ILE A 142 -14.64 -0.95 9.53
N THR A 143 -13.50 -1.51 9.08
CA THR A 143 -13.42 -2.17 7.77
C THR A 143 -14.32 -3.40 7.64
N SER A 144 -14.53 -4.16 8.72
CA SER A 144 -15.44 -5.33 8.74
C SER A 144 -16.93 -4.96 8.77
N ARG A 145 -17.26 -3.71 9.09
CA ARG A 145 -18.65 -3.22 9.24
C ARG A 145 -19.13 -2.43 8.02
N ILE A 146 -18.23 -2.09 7.09
CA ILE A 146 -18.59 -1.35 5.89
C ILE A 146 -19.45 -2.23 4.98
N GLN A 147 -20.64 -1.74 4.68
CA GLN A 147 -21.54 -2.31 3.70
C GLN A 147 -21.69 -1.34 2.53
N VAL A 148 -21.72 -1.91 1.32
CA VAL A 148 -22.00 -1.19 0.07
C VAL A 148 -23.24 -1.85 -0.52
N ASP A 149 -24.31 -1.06 -0.64
CA ASP A 149 -25.56 -1.53 -1.18
C ASP A 149 -25.73 -1.20 -2.67
N GLU A 150 -26.70 -1.85 -3.29
CA GLU A 150 -26.99 -1.72 -4.72
C GLU A 150 -27.40 -0.30 -5.13
N THR A 151 -28.12 0.43 -4.27
CA THR A 151 -28.59 1.79 -4.57
C THR A 151 -27.41 2.75 -4.66
N GLU A 152 -26.46 2.61 -3.75
CA GLU A 152 -25.24 3.39 -3.73
C GLU A 152 -24.36 3.11 -4.96
N MET A 153 -24.22 1.84 -5.34
CA MET A 153 -23.47 1.44 -6.54
C MET A 153 -24.10 2.03 -7.82
N ARG A 154 -25.43 2.02 -7.94
CA ARG A 154 -26.14 2.64 -9.07
C ARG A 154 -25.95 4.15 -9.11
N THR A 155 -26.10 4.81 -7.96
CA THR A 155 -25.89 6.26 -7.84
C THR A 155 -24.47 6.65 -8.26
N TYR A 156 -23.48 5.86 -7.83
CA TYR A 156 -22.10 6.05 -8.26
C TYR A 156 -21.94 5.87 -9.77
N TYR A 157 -22.46 4.79 -10.34
CA TYR A 157 -22.39 4.55 -11.78
C TYR A 157 -22.98 5.70 -12.58
N GLU A 158 -24.21 6.13 -12.25
CA GLU A 158 -24.91 7.22 -12.92
C GLU A 158 -24.15 8.56 -12.84
N GLY A 159 -23.55 8.86 -11.68
CA GLY A 159 -22.72 10.06 -11.50
C GLY A 159 -21.34 10.00 -12.16
N ASN A 160 -20.88 8.81 -12.57
CA ASN A 160 -19.53 8.58 -13.09
C ASN A 160 -19.52 7.78 -14.41
N ILE A 161 -20.61 7.84 -15.21
CA ILE A 161 -20.77 7.06 -16.44
C ILE A 161 -19.53 7.16 -17.35
N GLY A 162 -19.00 8.37 -17.52
CA GLY A 162 -17.82 8.61 -18.37
C GLY A 162 -16.56 7.87 -17.94
N SER A 163 -16.41 7.52 -16.66
CA SER A 163 -15.28 6.72 -16.16
C SER A 163 -15.33 5.25 -16.57
N PHE A 164 -16.48 4.79 -17.10
CA PHE A 164 -16.69 3.43 -17.56
C PHE A 164 -16.77 3.32 -19.09
N ASN A 165 -16.38 4.39 -19.80
CA ASN A 165 -16.26 4.37 -21.25
C ASN A 165 -14.91 3.81 -21.69
N VAL A 166 -14.95 2.77 -22.51
CA VAL A 166 -13.78 2.17 -23.16
C VAL A 166 -13.54 2.94 -24.47
N PRO A 167 -12.42 3.66 -24.63
CA PRO A 167 -12.22 4.56 -25.76
C PRO A 167 -12.01 3.83 -27.10
N GLU A 168 -11.41 2.64 -27.07
CA GLU A 168 -11.14 1.82 -28.25
C GLU A 168 -11.26 0.33 -27.90
N GLN A 169 -11.39 -0.53 -28.91
CA GLN A 169 -11.41 -1.98 -28.70
C GLN A 169 -10.10 -2.42 -28.00
N GLN A 170 -10.22 -3.34 -27.05
CA GLN A 170 -9.09 -3.94 -26.35
C GLN A 170 -9.16 -5.45 -26.45
N VAL A 171 -8.00 -6.10 -26.50
CA VAL A 171 -7.87 -7.54 -26.62
C VAL A 171 -7.12 -8.05 -25.39
N HIS A 172 -7.76 -8.91 -24.60
CA HIS A 172 -7.08 -9.64 -23.54
C HIS A 172 -6.47 -10.90 -24.11
N MET A 173 -5.15 -11.01 -24.08
CA MET A 173 -4.43 -12.15 -24.63
C MET A 173 -3.26 -12.57 -23.76
N ALA A 174 -2.88 -13.83 -23.91
CA ALA A 174 -1.64 -14.37 -23.38
C ALA A 174 -0.75 -14.84 -24.52
N TRP A 175 0.56 -14.89 -24.30
CA TRP A 175 1.48 -15.47 -25.26
C TRP A 175 2.57 -16.32 -24.60
N ILE A 176 3.17 -17.18 -25.42
CA ILE A 176 4.42 -17.86 -25.12
C ILE A 176 5.43 -17.40 -26.16
N LEU A 177 6.57 -16.87 -25.70
CA LEU A 177 7.66 -16.43 -26.54
C LEU A 177 8.83 -17.41 -26.46
N VAL A 178 9.44 -17.73 -27.60
CA VAL A 178 10.72 -18.44 -27.68
C VAL A 178 11.60 -17.69 -28.68
N THR A 179 12.86 -17.43 -28.32
CA THR A 179 13.80 -16.61 -29.08
C THR A 179 14.97 -17.44 -29.59
N ALA A 180 15.35 -17.27 -30.86
CA ALA A 180 16.50 -17.97 -31.44
C ALA A 180 17.86 -17.43 -30.94
N ARG A 181 17.86 -16.26 -30.32
CA ARG A 181 19.05 -15.64 -29.71
C ARG A 181 18.62 -14.93 -28.43
N SER A 182 19.10 -15.41 -27.29
CA SER A 182 18.96 -14.73 -26.02
C SER A 182 20.28 -14.02 -25.67
N GLU A 183 20.29 -12.68 -25.68
CA GLU A 183 21.43 -11.89 -25.18
C GLU A 183 21.47 -11.87 -23.64
N THR A 184 20.36 -12.23 -22.98
CA THR A 184 20.22 -12.29 -21.52
C THR A 184 19.26 -13.42 -21.17
N PRO A 185 19.72 -14.50 -20.52
CA PRO A 185 18.85 -15.61 -20.12
C PRO A 185 17.65 -15.12 -19.33
N VAL A 186 16.45 -15.51 -19.74
CA VAL A 186 15.19 -15.23 -19.06
C VAL A 186 14.87 -16.42 -18.17
N PRO A 187 14.71 -16.25 -16.85
CA PRO A 187 14.43 -17.36 -15.95
C PRO A 187 12.98 -17.84 -16.13
N ASN A 188 12.74 -18.75 -17.07
CA ASN A 188 11.61 -19.66 -17.02
C ASN A 188 11.89 -20.79 -16.00
N LEU A 189 10.87 -21.51 -15.54
CA LEU A 189 11.05 -22.52 -14.48
C LEU A 189 11.96 -23.68 -14.90
N HIS A 190 12.12 -23.93 -16.20
CA HIS A 190 13.05 -24.93 -16.72
C HIS A 190 14.48 -24.42 -16.94
N ASN A 191 14.69 -23.11 -16.94
CA ASN A 191 15.95 -22.45 -17.25
C ASN A 191 16.60 -22.99 -18.54
N ASP A 192 15.77 -23.17 -19.58
CA ASP A 192 16.09 -23.91 -20.80
C ASP A 192 15.99 -23.06 -22.08
N ASP A 193 16.40 -21.80 -22.01
CA ASP A 193 16.35 -20.85 -23.12
C ASP A 193 17.00 -21.40 -24.40
N ALA A 194 16.34 -21.16 -25.53
CA ALA A 194 16.87 -21.54 -26.83
C ALA A 194 18.12 -20.71 -27.18
N VAL A 195 19.12 -21.41 -27.72
CA VAL A 195 20.45 -20.84 -28.03
C VAL A 195 20.69 -20.61 -29.53
N ASP A 196 19.80 -21.15 -30.36
CA ASP A 196 19.80 -21.00 -31.82
C ASP A 196 18.39 -21.19 -32.41
N GLU A 197 18.27 -20.99 -33.72
CA GLU A 197 16.99 -21.09 -34.45
C GLU A 197 16.42 -22.52 -34.45
N GLU A 198 17.27 -23.56 -34.47
CA GLU A 198 16.82 -24.95 -34.47
C GLU A 198 16.25 -25.32 -33.10
N ALA A 199 16.91 -24.90 -32.02
CA ALA A 199 16.47 -25.06 -30.65
C ALA A 199 15.15 -24.32 -30.40
N ALA A 200 15.06 -23.05 -30.83
CA ALA A 200 13.85 -22.25 -30.67
C ALA A 200 12.65 -22.87 -31.38
N LYS A 201 12.86 -23.33 -32.62
CA LYS A 201 11.83 -24.00 -33.40
C LYS A 201 11.36 -25.31 -32.73
N LYS A 202 12.28 -26.17 -32.29
CA LYS A 202 11.92 -27.43 -31.60
C LYS A 202 11.17 -27.16 -30.30
N LYS A 203 11.60 -26.14 -29.54
CA LYS A 203 10.97 -25.78 -28.26
C LYS A 203 9.54 -25.29 -28.48
N ILE A 204 9.31 -24.37 -29.41
CA ILE A 204 7.94 -23.89 -29.68
C ILE A 204 7.04 -24.99 -30.28
N GLU A 205 7.58 -25.88 -31.11
CA GLU A 205 6.85 -27.05 -31.64
C GLU A 205 6.46 -28.05 -30.53
N MET A 206 7.33 -28.27 -29.54
CA MET A 206 7.01 -29.05 -28.35
C MET A 206 5.89 -28.39 -27.54
N ILE A 207 5.94 -27.08 -27.32
CA ILE A 207 4.90 -26.34 -26.60
C ILE A 207 3.55 -26.45 -27.33
N GLU A 208 3.54 -26.26 -28.65
CA GLU A 208 2.34 -26.41 -29.47
C GLU A 208 1.73 -27.82 -29.36
N ALA A 209 2.56 -28.87 -29.37
CA ALA A 209 2.11 -30.24 -29.20
C ALA A 209 1.46 -30.46 -27.82
N ARG A 210 2.06 -29.95 -26.74
CA ARG A 210 1.51 -30.08 -25.38
C ARG A 210 0.22 -29.29 -25.19
N LEU A 211 0.11 -28.11 -25.80
CA LEU A 211 -1.14 -27.35 -25.86
C LEU A 211 -2.25 -28.14 -26.58
N ARG A 212 -1.90 -28.82 -27.69
CA ARG A 212 -2.83 -29.68 -28.43
C ARG A 212 -3.28 -30.90 -27.61
N ASP A 213 -2.41 -31.43 -26.75
CA ASP A 213 -2.70 -32.53 -25.83
C ASP A 213 -3.51 -32.08 -24.60
N GLY A 214 -3.80 -30.78 -24.46
CA GLY A 214 -4.70 -30.23 -23.46
C GLY A 214 -4.02 -29.70 -22.19
N GLU A 215 -2.69 -29.54 -22.21
CA GLU A 215 -2.00 -28.87 -21.12
C GLU A 215 -2.38 -27.38 -21.03
N GLU A 216 -2.36 -26.87 -19.80
CA GLU A 216 -2.81 -25.51 -19.52
C GLU A 216 -1.78 -24.47 -20.01
N PHE A 217 -2.28 -23.42 -20.67
CA PHE A 217 -1.45 -22.42 -21.35
C PHE A 217 -0.54 -21.66 -20.38
N ALA A 218 -1.08 -21.16 -19.26
CA ALA A 218 -0.31 -20.42 -18.28
C ALA A 218 0.80 -21.27 -17.63
N THR A 219 0.53 -22.55 -17.43
CA THR A 219 1.52 -23.53 -16.94
C THR A 219 2.66 -23.69 -17.94
N LEU A 220 2.36 -23.85 -19.23
CA LEU A 220 3.40 -23.93 -20.26
C LEU A 220 4.16 -22.61 -20.42
N ALA A 221 3.49 -21.48 -20.28
CA ALA A 221 4.11 -20.16 -20.32
C ALA A 221 5.11 -19.97 -19.16
N GLN A 222 4.71 -20.25 -17.92
CA GLN A 222 5.61 -20.19 -16.76
C GLN A 222 6.83 -21.11 -16.91
N ASN A 223 6.61 -22.29 -17.50
CA ASN A 223 7.64 -23.30 -17.63
C ASN A 223 8.64 -23.01 -18.76
N TYR A 224 8.19 -22.46 -19.89
CA TYR A 224 9.00 -22.42 -21.12
C TYR A 224 9.07 -21.06 -21.82
N SER A 225 8.21 -20.09 -21.47
CA SER A 225 8.21 -18.79 -22.16
C SER A 225 9.47 -18.00 -21.79
N GLU A 226 10.10 -17.45 -22.82
CA GLU A 226 11.29 -16.60 -22.76
C GLU A 226 10.91 -15.11 -22.78
N ASP A 227 9.65 -14.77 -22.46
CA ASP A 227 9.22 -13.38 -22.29
C ASP A 227 9.44 -12.92 -20.84
N PRO A 228 10.39 -12.01 -20.58
CA PRO A 228 10.71 -11.59 -19.21
C PRO A 228 9.55 -10.87 -18.51
N VAL A 229 8.56 -10.37 -19.26
CA VAL A 229 7.45 -9.59 -18.70
C VAL A 229 6.29 -10.51 -18.27
N SER A 230 5.88 -11.45 -19.11
CA SER A 230 4.63 -12.20 -18.88
C SER A 230 4.83 -13.61 -18.31
N THR A 231 6.04 -14.19 -18.36
CA THR A 231 6.29 -15.57 -17.91
C THR A 231 5.78 -15.84 -16.49
N ALA A 232 6.07 -14.96 -15.53
CA ALA A 232 5.61 -15.11 -14.14
C ALA A 232 4.07 -15.13 -14.01
N SER A 233 3.38 -14.39 -14.89
CA SER A 233 1.92 -14.29 -14.94
C SER A 233 1.28 -15.31 -15.89
N GLY A 234 2.00 -16.38 -16.28
CA GLY A 234 1.44 -17.38 -17.18
C GLY A 234 1.25 -16.90 -18.61
N GLY A 235 2.09 -15.97 -19.06
CA GLY A 235 2.02 -15.41 -20.40
C GLY A 235 0.94 -14.33 -20.57
N ASP A 236 0.15 -14.02 -19.53
CA ASP A 236 -0.92 -13.03 -19.59
C ASP A 236 -0.38 -11.61 -19.77
N LEU A 237 -0.85 -10.92 -20.81
CA LEU A 237 -0.49 -9.54 -21.14
C LEU A 237 -1.56 -8.52 -20.72
N GLY A 238 -2.68 -8.97 -20.17
CA GLY A 238 -3.84 -8.13 -19.88
C GLY A 238 -4.51 -7.60 -21.15
N PHE A 239 -5.29 -6.54 -20.99
CA PHE A 239 -5.97 -5.88 -22.11
C PHE A 239 -5.01 -4.98 -22.89
N ILE A 240 -4.79 -5.32 -24.16
CA ILE A 240 -3.97 -4.55 -25.09
C ILE A 240 -4.91 -3.73 -25.99
N PRO A 241 -4.72 -2.39 -26.08
CA PRO A 241 -5.48 -1.56 -27.01
C PRO A 241 -5.26 -1.96 -28.48
N GLN A 242 -6.31 -1.88 -29.29
CA GLN A 242 -6.23 -2.17 -30.72
C GLN A 242 -5.14 -1.33 -31.41
N SER A 243 -5.02 -0.05 -31.05
CA SER A 243 -3.97 0.85 -31.54
C SER A 243 -2.54 0.38 -31.22
N SER A 244 -2.32 -0.34 -30.11
CA SER A 244 -1.04 -0.96 -29.78
C SER A 244 -0.78 -2.21 -30.62
N LEU A 245 -1.81 -3.04 -30.88
CA LEU A 245 -1.70 -4.18 -31.81
C LEU A 245 -1.47 -3.73 -33.26
N GLU A 246 -1.90 -2.53 -33.64
CA GLU A 246 -1.64 -1.94 -34.94
C GLU A 246 -0.18 -1.48 -35.13
N GLN A 247 0.62 -1.46 -34.08
CA GLN A 247 2.03 -1.10 -34.11
C GLN A 247 2.95 -2.32 -34.11
N VAL A 248 2.44 -3.51 -33.75
CA VAL A 248 3.23 -4.76 -33.80
C VAL A 248 3.29 -5.34 -35.22
N ASP A 249 4.13 -6.36 -35.40
CA ASP A 249 4.33 -7.06 -36.68
C ASP A 249 3.00 -7.51 -37.33
N LEU A 250 2.95 -7.41 -38.67
CA LEU A 250 1.75 -7.69 -39.44
C LEU A 250 1.28 -9.14 -39.30
N SER A 251 2.20 -10.10 -39.20
CA SER A 251 1.84 -11.52 -39.04
C SER A 251 1.17 -11.79 -37.71
N LEU A 252 1.69 -11.20 -36.63
CA LEU A 252 1.11 -11.30 -35.29
C LEU A 252 -0.28 -10.68 -35.25
N ARG A 253 -0.44 -9.49 -35.84
CA ARG A 253 -1.73 -8.79 -35.89
C ARG A 253 -2.80 -9.60 -36.63
N GLN A 254 -2.46 -10.19 -37.77
CA GLN A 254 -3.38 -11.00 -38.56
C GLN A 254 -3.83 -12.25 -37.80
N VAL A 255 -2.90 -12.89 -37.09
CA VAL A 255 -3.20 -14.05 -36.26
C VAL A 255 -4.15 -13.68 -35.13
N VAL A 256 -3.82 -12.65 -34.34
CA VAL A 256 -4.69 -12.18 -33.24
C VAL A 256 -6.10 -11.84 -33.74
N ALA A 257 -6.21 -11.15 -34.87
CA ALA A 257 -7.49 -10.77 -35.47
C ALA A 257 -8.32 -11.96 -35.99
N SER A 258 -7.69 -13.11 -36.24
CA SER A 258 -8.35 -14.33 -36.70
C SER A 258 -8.86 -15.22 -35.57
N LEU A 259 -8.38 -15.03 -34.33
CA LEU A 259 -8.74 -15.86 -33.19
C LEU A 259 -10.12 -15.51 -32.65
N THR A 260 -10.75 -16.52 -32.07
CA THR A 260 -11.95 -16.36 -31.22
C THR A 260 -11.59 -16.43 -29.73
N PRO A 261 -12.35 -15.79 -28.82
CA PRO A 261 -12.09 -15.91 -27.39
C PRO A 261 -12.02 -17.37 -26.91
N GLY A 262 -10.94 -17.71 -26.21
CA GLY A 262 -10.59 -19.05 -25.77
C GLY A 262 -9.63 -19.81 -26.71
N GLU A 263 -9.45 -19.34 -27.95
CA GLU A 263 -8.65 -20.00 -28.97
C GLU A 263 -7.14 -19.75 -28.82
N VAL A 264 -6.35 -20.74 -29.24
CA VAL A 264 -4.89 -20.70 -29.27
C VAL A 264 -4.44 -20.72 -30.73
N SER A 265 -3.51 -19.83 -31.09
CA SER A 265 -3.00 -19.71 -32.45
C SER A 265 -2.05 -20.85 -32.84
N PRO A 266 -1.82 -21.04 -34.14
CA PRO A 266 -0.60 -21.69 -34.63
C PRO A 266 0.65 -20.90 -34.22
N ILE A 267 1.82 -21.50 -34.43
CA ILE A 267 3.12 -20.83 -34.24
C ILE A 267 3.25 -19.63 -35.21
N VAL A 268 3.52 -18.45 -34.64
CA VAL A 268 3.78 -17.20 -35.37
C VAL A 268 5.28 -16.92 -35.32
N LYS A 269 5.93 -16.82 -36.48
CA LYS A 269 7.34 -16.45 -36.57
C LYS A 269 7.49 -14.98 -36.99
N THR A 270 8.22 -14.20 -36.20
CA THR A 270 8.53 -12.81 -36.48
C THR A 270 10.03 -12.58 -36.28
N GLY A 271 10.80 -12.50 -37.37
CA GLY A 271 12.26 -12.42 -37.28
C GLY A 271 12.85 -13.66 -36.60
N ASP A 272 13.58 -13.45 -35.50
CA ASP A 272 14.22 -14.48 -34.67
C ASP A 272 13.31 -14.98 -33.53
N GLU A 273 12.05 -14.56 -33.49
CA GLU A 273 11.11 -14.87 -32.42
C GLU A 273 9.99 -15.80 -32.90
N TYR A 274 9.63 -16.75 -32.06
CA TYR A 274 8.50 -17.65 -32.23
C TYR A 274 7.49 -17.43 -31.12
N ARG A 275 6.21 -17.29 -31.50
CA ARG A 275 5.12 -17.03 -30.55
C ARG A 275 3.97 -18.00 -30.75
N ILE A 276 3.32 -18.36 -29.64
CA ILE A 276 1.97 -18.91 -29.64
C ILE A 276 1.10 -17.96 -28.83
N VAL A 277 -0.04 -17.56 -29.38
CA VAL A 277 -0.95 -16.60 -28.76
C VAL A 277 -2.23 -17.30 -28.34
N LYS A 278 -2.75 -16.96 -27.17
CA LYS A 278 -4.11 -17.32 -26.74
C LYS A 278 -4.94 -16.06 -26.62
N LEU A 279 -6.07 -16.01 -27.33
CA LEU A 279 -7.04 -14.93 -27.16
C LEU A 279 -7.92 -15.28 -25.96
N ILE A 280 -7.89 -14.47 -24.90
CA ILE A 280 -8.70 -14.70 -23.70
C ILE A 280 -10.07 -14.07 -23.86
N SER A 281 -10.11 -12.78 -24.19
CA SER A 281 -11.36 -12.06 -24.43
C SER A 281 -11.15 -10.83 -25.31
N VAL A 282 -12.25 -10.33 -25.88
CA VAL A 282 -12.26 -9.06 -26.63
C VAL A 282 -13.25 -8.13 -25.95
N GLU A 283 -12.80 -6.93 -25.64
CA GLU A 283 -13.61 -5.87 -25.10
C GLU A 283 -13.82 -4.79 -26.16
N GLN A 284 -15.08 -4.52 -26.47
CA GLN A 284 -15.45 -3.54 -27.47
C GLN A 284 -15.34 -2.12 -26.92
N ALA A 285 -15.09 -1.16 -27.80
CA ALA A 285 -15.19 0.26 -27.46
C ALA A 285 -16.62 0.61 -27.06
N GLY A 286 -16.77 1.61 -26.20
CA GLY A 286 -18.03 2.18 -25.78
C GLY A 286 -18.28 2.06 -24.28
N GLN A 287 -19.52 2.33 -23.90
CA GLN A 287 -19.93 2.39 -22.51
C GLN A 287 -20.06 0.99 -21.91
N ARG A 288 -19.28 0.67 -20.88
CA ARG A 288 -19.53 -0.53 -20.08
C ARG A 288 -20.83 -0.34 -19.30
N ASP A 289 -21.70 -1.34 -19.35
CA ASP A 289 -22.97 -1.35 -18.65
C ASP A 289 -22.79 -1.64 -17.16
N TYR A 290 -23.70 -1.12 -16.34
CA TYR A 290 -23.72 -1.41 -14.91
C TYR A 290 -23.88 -2.92 -14.60
N SER A 291 -24.51 -3.69 -15.48
CA SER A 291 -24.65 -5.14 -15.32
C SER A 291 -23.35 -5.91 -15.50
N ASP A 292 -22.27 -5.29 -16.01
CA ASP A 292 -20.95 -5.91 -16.08
C ASP A 292 -20.41 -6.14 -14.64
N PRO A 293 -20.15 -7.41 -14.24
CA PRO A 293 -19.62 -7.71 -12.91
C PRO A 293 -18.32 -6.97 -12.57
N ARG A 294 -17.48 -6.68 -13.58
CA ARG A 294 -16.23 -5.93 -13.41
C ARG A 294 -16.52 -4.49 -13.00
N VAL A 295 -17.51 -3.85 -13.65
CA VAL A 295 -17.97 -2.50 -13.30
C VAL A 295 -18.52 -2.48 -11.87
N GLN A 296 -19.39 -3.43 -11.52
CA GLN A 296 -19.95 -3.50 -10.16
C GLN A 296 -18.86 -3.72 -9.10
N GLN A 297 -17.87 -4.56 -9.38
CA GLN A 297 -16.78 -4.82 -8.45
C GLN A 297 -15.90 -3.57 -8.25
N THR A 298 -15.50 -2.90 -9.34
CA THR A 298 -14.73 -1.65 -9.27
C THR A 298 -15.48 -0.57 -8.50
N ILE A 299 -16.79 -0.42 -8.76
CA ILE A 299 -17.63 0.54 -8.03
C ILE A 299 -17.67 0.19 -6.55
N ARG A 300 -17.94 -1.08 -6.21
CA ARG A 300 -18.02 -1.56 -4.83
C ARG A 300 -16.73 -1.29 -4.06
N GLU A 301 -15.59 -1.61 -4.65
CA GLU A 301 -14.27 -1.37 -4.05
C GLU A 301 -14.01 0.13 -3.87
N THR A 302 -14.35 0.95 -4.87
CA THR A 302 -14.18 2.40 -4.80
C THR A 302 -15.02 3.00 -3.67
N ILE A 303 -16.30 2.64 -3.59
CA ILE A 303 -17.20 3.09 -2.54
C ILE A 303 -16.71 2.62 -1.17
N ARG A 304 -16.36 1.33 -1.05
CA ARG A 304 -15.85 0.74 0.19
C ARG A 304 -14.61 1.47 0.68
N SER A 305 -13.66 1.74 -0.21
CA SER A 305 -12.42 2.48 0.10
C SER A 305 -12.71 3.91 0.57
N ARG A 306 -13.60 4.64 -0.14
CA ARG A 306 -14.00 6.00 0.28
C ARG A 306 -14.68 6.01 1.65
N LYS A 307 -15.60 5.06 1.90
CA LYS A 307 -16.25 4.90 3.21
C LYS A 307 -15.24 4.59 4.30
N ASP A 308 -14.30 3.67 4.03
CA ASP A 308 -13.25 3.29 4.97
C ASP A 308 -12.38 4.48 5.34
N GLN A 309 -11.90 5.25 4.36
CA GLN A 309 -11.11 6.46 4.59
C GLN A 309 -11.89 7.51 5.41
N LEU A 310 -13.15 7.77 5.05
CA LEU A 310 -13.99 8.74 5.77
C LEU A 310 -14.23 8.32 7.22
N LEU A 311 -14.56 7.04 7.45
CA LEU A 311 -14.82 6.51 8.78
C LEU A 311 -13.55 6.48 9.63
N ARG A 312 -12.39 6.16 9.05
CA ARG A 312 -11.09 6.21 9.76
C ARG A 312 -10.77 7.63 10.23
N ALA A 313 -10.95 8.63 9.36
CA ALA A 313 -10.75 10.02 9.71
C ALA A 313 -11.71 10.46 10.84
N ALA A 314 -13.00 10.17 10.70
CA ALA A 314 -13.99 10.49 11.73
C ALA A 314 -13.71 9.77 13.07
N TYR A 315 -13.32 8.51 13.01
CA TYR A 315 -12.99 7.71 14.19
C TYR A 315 -11.78 8.28 14.94
N LEU A 316 -10.73 8.69 14.23
CA LEU A 316 -9.55 9.34 14.83
C LEU A 316 -9.93 10.67 15.48
N GLU A 317 -10.75 11.50 14.83
CA GLU A 317 -11.18 12.78 15.41
C GLU A 317 -12.00 12.59 16.70
N ILE A 318 -12.92 11.62 16.72
CA ILE A 318 -13.63 11.24 17.95
C ILE A 318 -12.63 10.77 19.02
N ALA A 319 -11.65 9.96 18.62
CA ALA A 319 -10.63 9.46 19.53
C ALA A 319 -9.76 10.56 20.14
N ARG A 320 -9.38 11.56 19.34
CA ARG A 320 -8.65 12.76 19.81
C ARG A 320 -9.47 13.56 20.82
N ASN A 321 -10.75 13.80 20.54
CA ASN A 321 -11.62 14.58 21.43
C ASN A 321 -11.86 13.90 22.80
N GLU A 322 -11.78 12.58 22.85
CA GLU A 322 -11.91 11.81 24.09
C GLU A 322 -10.59 11.58 24.83
N ALA A 323 -9.45 11.90 24.21
CA ALA A 323 -8.13 11.69 24.80
C ALA A 323 -7.69 12.91 25.62
N GLU A 324 -6.98 12.66 26.72
CA GLU A 324 -6.28 13.70 27.47
C GLU A 324 -4.90 13.92 26.84
N ILE A 325 -4.71 15.05 26.15
CA ILE A 325 -3.49 15.35 25.39
C ILE A 325 -2.83 16.62 25.94
N GLU A 326 -1.55 16.50 26.31
CA GLU A 326 -0.67 17.62 26.59
C GLU A 326 0.48 17.66 25.58
N ASN A 327 0.48 18.63 24.66
CA ASN A 327 1.56 18.80 23.68
C ASN A 327 2.54 19.88 24.16
N TYR A 328 3.64 19.46 24.78
CA TYR A 328 4.64 20.38 25.35
C TYR A 328 5.49 21.04 24.25
N LEU A 329 5.79 20.33 23.17
CA LEU A 329 6.53 20.89 22.04
C LEU A 329 5.75 22.02 21.35
N ALA A 330 4.44 21.86 21.17
CA ALA A 330 3.60 22.91 20.60
C ALA A 330 3.54 24.16 21.49
N ARG A 331 3.46 23.98 22.82
CA ARG A 331 3.52 25.10 23.77
C ARG A 331 4.84 25.84 23.67
N GLU A 332 5.97 25.13 23.66
CA GLU A 332 7.31 25.71 23.50
C GLU A 332 7.42 26.55 22.20
N VAL A 333 6.90 26.03 21.08
CA VAL A 333 6.88 26.79 19.82
C VAL A 333 6.03 28.05 19.92
N VAL A 334 4.91 28.02 20.63
CA VAL A 334 4.08 29.23 20.84
C VAL A 334 4.80 30.24 21.73
N ASP A 335 5.39 29.78 22.84
CA ASP A 335 6.12 30.60 23.80
C ASP A 335 7.33 31.29 23.14
N ASP A 336 8.05 30.58 22.27
CA ASP A 336 9.19 31.08 21.50
C ASP A 336 8.83 32.30 20.62
N PHE A 337 7.62 32.30 20.03
CA PHE A 337 7.18 33.39 19.16
C PHE A 337 6.40 34.48 19.92
N GLY A 338 5.93 34.21 21.14
CA GLY A 338 5.23 35.18 21.99
C GLY A 338 3.94 35.75 21.39
N VAL A 339 3.22 34.96 20.58
CA VAL A 339 2.07 35.44 19.77
C VAL A 339 0.70 35.07 20.35
N LEU A 340 0.63 34.15 21.32
CA LEU A 340 -0.63 33.69 21.91
C LEU A 340 -0.54 33.83 23.44
N ASP A 341 -1.51 34.55 24.01
CA ASP A 341 -1.72 34.76 25.45
C ASP A 341 -2.37 33.54 26.15
#